data_AF-A0A5M4D1M0-F1
#
_entry.id   AF-A0A5M4D1M0-F1
#
_cell.length_a   1.000
_cell.length_b   1.000
_cell.length_c   1.000
_cell.angle_alpha   90.00
_cell.angle_beta   90.00
_cell.angle_gamma   90.00
#
_symmetry.space_group_name_H-M   'P 1'
#
loop_
_entity.id
_entity.type
_entity.pdbx_description
1 polymer ?
#
loop_
_entity_poly.entity_id
_entity_poly.type
_entity_poly.pdbx_seq_one_letter_code
_entity_poly.pdbx_strand_id
1 'polypeptide(L)'
;MRWVTGFLLVVSIGLAGALVWFLTSHPSTRAGSATVGDVPEPRAADVPTRRRAASGSGEAAPVIRIDDEALHRLEAELASAPATSAKPDEERLAEAWAWVRANRPADRAYNHLEVRMLATFDAIFDGEEQSILWAMNASLIEIERVRALDADADGMVSDAEVEAYSIENMNVLSSLEHPYIRSKLDVDLDGALSQEELARLHDIAGMEGALSGVIERARIEMWDADLDGVLTDAEIEAGRETAMANMKYFEDGHVEVVADPSLIDPAEQQAVKESLAENLGPTALEMMEARKEAIVAQTLAAGLTEAMRLDDTDPDVMREQDTADSPRVPEQAEFDFDGDGRIEGAEREAFAAAAAEYERKVAEWSARQTAMALRTQFEHAAQQHDANRDGRLSDGEWGTRIDDLLAARRKRLFLRSYDTDASGRVDPVELTRFLDWHKAGSIRADANFDGVVNVLDLQAMMENYTGQ
;
A
#
# COMPACT_ATOMS: atom_id res chain seq x y z
N MET A 1 -23.66 -27.92 -0.77
CA MET A 1 -22.40 -27.77 -1.53
C MET A 1 -22.47 -26.73 -2.65
N ARG A 2 -23.54 -26.61 -3.46
CA ARG A 2 -23.60 -25.60 -4.57
C ARG A 2 -23.69 -24.12 -4.17
N TRP A 3 -24.10 -23.79 -2.94
CA TRP A 3 -24.11 -22.41 -2.42
C TRP A 3 -22.74 -21.92 -1.94
N VAL A 4 -21.80 -22.85 -1.68
CA VAL A 4 -20.45 -22.51 -1.17
C VAL A 4 -19.55 -22.03 -2.31
N THR A 5 -19.75 -22.53 -3.53
CA THR A 5 -18.97 -22.14 -4.72
C THR A 5 -19.26 -20.70 -5.16
N GLY A 6 -20.50 -20.23 -5.05
CA GLY A 6 -20.85 -18.83 -5.33
C GLY A 6 -20.34 -17.85 -4.27
N PHE A 7 -20.29 -18.25 -2.99
CA PHE A 7 -19.78 -17.41 -1.91
C PHE A 7 -18.25 -17.27 -1.97
N LEU A 8 -17.52 -18.34 -2.29
CA LEU A 8 -16.06 -18.29 -2.42
C LEU A 8 -15.58 -17.47 -3.63
N LEU A 9 -16.37 -17.41 -4.70
CA LEU A 9 -16.07 -16.60 -5.88
C LEU A 9 -16.24 -15.09 -5.60
N VAL A 10 -17.29 -14.71 -4.85
CA VAL A 10 -17.52 -13.32 -4.42
C VAL A 10 -16.44 -12.84 -3.45
N VAL A 11 -15.92 -13.72 -2.59
CA VAL A 11 -14.85 -13.38 -1.63
C VAL A 11 -13.48 -13.24 -2.31
N SER A 12 -13.17 -14.05 -3.33
CA SER A 12 -11.88 -13.96 -4.05
C SER A 12 -11.81 -12.77 -5.01
N ILE A 13 -12.91 -12.46 -5.70
CA ILE A 13 -13.06 -11.19 -6.42
C ILE A 13 -13.13 -10.03 -5.43
N GLY A 14 -13.71 -10.22 -4.24
CA GLY A 14 -13.75 -9.24 -3.17
C GLY A 14 -12.38 -8.91 -2.58
N LEU A 15 -11.41 -9.83 -2.53
CA LEU A 15 -10.09 -9.57 -1.95
C LEU A 15 -9.10 -8.94 -2.94
N ALA A 16 -9.00 -9.50 -4.15
CA ALA A 16 -8.20 -8.87 -5.21
C ALA A 16 -8.88 -7.57 -5.71
N GLY A 17 -10.21 -7.58 -5.79
CA GLY A 17 -11.01 -6.44 -6.16
C GLY A 17 -11.14 -5.41 -5.05
N ALA A 18 -11.13 -5.73 -3.74
CA ALA A 18 -11.07 -4.71 -2.69
C ALA A 18 -9.68 -4.11 -2.58
N LEU A 19 -8.60 -4.85 -2.81
CA LEU A 19 -7.25 -4.26 -2.84
C LEU A 19 -7.07 -3.37 -4.08
N VAL A 20 -7.51 -3.83 -5.27
CA VAL A 20 -7.50 -3.02 -6.50
C VAL A 20 -8.47 -1.85 -6.39
N TRP A 21 -9.72 -2.05 -5.98
CA TRP A 21 -10.69 -0.98 -5.72
C TRP A 21 -10.17 -0.01 -4.66
N PHE A 22 -9.54 -0.47 -3.57
CA PHE A 22 -8.93 0.39 -2.56
C PHE A 22 -7.78 1.24 -3.13
N LEU A 23 -6.95 0.67 -4.00
CA LEU A 23 -5.89 1.40 -4.70
C LEU A 23 -6.43 2.33 -5.81
N THR A 24 -7.66 2.13 -6.31
CA THR A 24 -8.20 2.84 -7.50
C THR A 24 -9.45 3.70 -7.26
N SER A 25 -10.08 3.69 -6.08
CA SER A 25 -11.41 4.30 -5.85
C SER A 25 -11.42 5.64 -5.10
N HIS A 26 -10.28 6.14 -4.65
CA HIS A 26 -10.22 7.39 -3.90
C HIS A 26 -9.53 8.46 -4.74
N PRO A 27 -10.21 9.59 -5.05
CA PRO A 27 -9.56 10.71 -5.72
C PRO A 27 -8.39 11.17 -4.85
N SER A 28 -7.21 11.36 -5.46
CA SER A 28 -6.10 11.99 -4.78
C SER A 28 -6.55 13.39 -4.35
N THR A 29 -6.87 13.58 -3.07
CA THR A 29 -7.06 14.90 -2.48
C THR A 29 -5.70 15.54 -2.36
N ARG A 30 -5.13 15.92 -3.50
CA ARG A 30 -3.91 16.69 -3.56
C ARG A 30 -4.18 17.98 -2.79
N ALA A 31 -3.54 18.12 -1.63
CA ALA A 31 -3.53 19.37 -0.89
C ALA A 31 -3.16 20.46 -1.88
N GLY A 32 -4.11 21.37 -2.16
CA GLY A 32 -3.94 22.40 -3.16
C GLY A 32 -2.60 23.07 -2.91
N SER A 33 -1.70 23.02 -3.91
CA SER A 33 -0.39 23.65 -3.79
C SER A 33 -0.62 25.09 -3.37
N ALA A 34 -0.33 25.41 -2.12
CA ALA A 34 -0.34 26.78 -1.66
C ALA A 34 0.62 27.51 -2.60
N THR A 35 0.08 28.36 -3.48
CA THR A 35 0.87 29.25 -4.30
C THR A 35 1.77 30.03 -3.35
N VAL A 36 3.05 29.67 -3.34
CA VAL A 36 4.10 30.37 -2.61
C VAL A 36 4.02 31.82 -3.07
N GLY A 37 3.45 32.67 -2.22
CA GLY A 37 3.39 34.10 -2.46
C GLY A 37 4.79 34.64 -2.62
N ASP A 38 4.97 35.51 -3.61
CA ASP A 38 6.24 36.20 -3.93
C ASP A 38 6.97 36.63 -2.66
N VAL A 39 8.07 35.93 -2.36
CA VAL A 39 9.02 36.33 -1.33
C VAL A 39 9.74 37.58 -1.84
N PRO A 40 9.63 38.75 -1.18
CA PRO A 40 10.33 39.94 -1.61
C PRO A 40 11.85 39.72 -1.53
N GLU A 41 12.56 40.08 -2.61
CA GLU A 41 14.02 40.03 -2.70
C GLU A 41 14.69 40.62 -1.45
N PRO A 42 15.67 39.91 -0.85
CA PRO A 42 16.42 40.45 0.28
C PRO A 42 17.29 41.61 -0.19
N ARG A 43 16.99 42.82 0.32
CA ARG A 43 17.85 44.00 0.20
C ARG A 43 19.23 43.70 0.79
N ALA A 44 20.26 43.86 -0.03
CA ALA A 44 21.66 43.82 0.36
C ALA A 44 21.94 44.81 1.51
N ALA A 45 22.23 44.26 2.69
CA ALA A 45 22.74 45.03 3.83
C ALA A 45 24.27 44.97 3.83
N ASP A 46 24.88 46.15 3.98
CA ASP A 46 26.32 46.38 4.02
C ASP A 46 27.03 45.49 5.06
N VAL A 47 28.05 44.76 4.62
CA VAL A 47 28.93 43.95 5.46
C VAL A 47 30.01 44.84 6.07
N PRO A 48 30.10 44.99 7.40
CA PRO A 48 31.22 45.68 8.02
C PRO A 48 32.46 44.76 8.06
N THR A 49 33.53 45.20 7.39
CA THR A 49 34.88 44.62 7.48
C THR A 49 35.39 44.60 8.92
N ARG A 50 35.36 43.42 9.57
CA ARG A 50 35.92 43.19 10.91
C ARG A 50 37.40 42.86 10.80
N ARG A 51 38.24 43.73 11.38
CA ARG A 51 39.68 43.55 11.59
C ARG A 51 39.98 42.25 12.34
N ARG A 52 40.82 41.41 11.75
CA ARG A 52 41.38 40.18 12.31
C ARG A 52 42.44 40.55 13.35
N ALA A 53 42.13 40.38 14.64
CA ALA A 53 43.13 40.38 15.70
C ALA A 53 43.56 38.92 15.92
N ALA A 54 44.86 38.66 15.75
CA ALA A 54 45.48 37.38 16.06
C ALA A 54 45.63 37.25 17.59
N SER A 55 44.96 36.27 18.20
CA SER A 55 45.21 35.90 19.59
C SER A 55 45.13 34.39 19.77
N GLY A 56 46.25 33.81 20.22
CA GLY A 56 46.29 32.69 21.16
C GLY A 56 45.73 31.35 20.70
N SER A 57 46.63 30.46 20.27
CA SER A 57 46.42 29.01 20.22
C SER A 57 46.30 28.45 21.65
N GLY A 58 45.12 28.59 22.25
CA GLY A 58 44.66 27.69 23.30
C GLY A 58 44.00 26.50 22.63
N GLU A 59 44.54 25.31 22.83
CA GLU A 59 43.96 24.03 22.43
C GLU A 59 42.64 23.84 23.21
N ALA A 60 41.56 24.45 22.69
CA ALA A 60 40.22 24.26 23.21
C ALA A 60 39.84 22.81 22.96
N ALA A 61 39.41 22.11 24.01
CA ALA A 61 38.83 20.78 23.89
C ALA A 61 37.79 20.79 22.75
N PRO A 62 37.75 19.75 21.89
CA PRO A 62 36.83 19.72 20.77
C PRO A 62 35.42 19.93 21.29
N VAL A 63 34.77 20.98 20.79
CA VAL A 63 33.35 21.22 21.05
C VAL A 63 32.61 20.11 20.32
N ILE A 64 32.27 19.05 21.06
CA ILE A 64 31.38 17.99 20.61
C ILE A 64 30.09 18.68 20.16
N ARG A 65 29.76 18.57 18.88
CA ARG A 65 28.49 19.12 18.37
C ARG A 65 27.35 18.28 18.93
N ILE A 66 26.17 18.87 19.11
CA ILE A 66 24.99 18.13 19.59
C ILE A 66 24.73 16.88 18.72
N ASP A 67 25.01 17.00 17.41
CA ASP A 67 24.99 15.91 16.43
C ASP A 67 25.89 14.72 16.85
N ASP A 68 27.07 14.98 17.41
CA ASP A 68 28.04 13.94 17.79
C ASP A 68 27.55 13.14 19.01
N GLU A 69 26.80 13.75 19.94
CA GLU A 69 26.30 13.06 21.14
C GLU A 69 25.16 12.10 20.82
N ALA A 70 24.18 12.54 20.04
CA ALA A 70 23.05 11.72 19.63
C ALA A 70 23.52 10.54 18.75
N LEU A 71 24.46 10.79 17.83
CA LEU A 71 25.09 9.76 17.01
C LEU A 71 25.85 8.75 17.87
N HIS A 72 26.65 9.21 18.84
CA HIS A 72 27.41 8.32 19.69
C HIS A 72 26.52 7.47 20.61
N ARG A 73 25.36 7.99 21.03
CA ARG A 73 24.32 7.20 21.71
C ARG A 73 23.75 6.10 20.80
N LEU A 74 23.46 6.41 19.54
CA LEU A 74 22.96 5.44 18.57
C LEU A 74 23.98 4.32 18.32
N GLU A 75 25.26 4.66 18.16
CA GLU A 75 26.35 3.68 18.03
C GLU A 75 26.46 2.77 19.26
N ALA A 76 26.31 3.33 20.46
CA ALA A 76 26.40 2.58 21.71
C ALA A 76 25.22 1.60 21.87
N GLU A 77 24.00 2.03 21.53
CA GLU A 77 22.81 1.16 21.55
C GLU A 77 22.97 0.01 20.54
N LEU A 78 23.40 0.33 19.32
CA LEU A 78 23.64 -0.62 18.23
C LEU A 78 24.64 -1.71 18.63
N ALA A 79 25.73 -1.32 19.31
CA ALA A 79 26.75 -2.26 19.77
C ALA A 79 26.27 -3.22 20.87
N SER A 80 25.13 -2.94 21.51
CA SER A 80 24.63 -3.69 22.67
C SER A 80 23.42 -4.58 22.38
N ALA A 81 22.79 -4.41 21.22
CA ALA A 81 21.54 -5.07 20.88
C ALA A 81 21.74 -6.55 20.47
N PRO A 82 20.77 -7.44 20.79
CA PRO A 82 20.84 -8.86 20.45
C PRO A 82 20.59 -9.12 18.95
N ALA A 83 21.12 -10.23 18.43
CA ALA A 83 20.83 -10.69 17.06
C ALA A 83 19.37 -11.13 16.91
N THR A 84 18.77 -10.86 15.74
CA THR A 84 17.39 -11.23 15.42
C THR A 84 17.26 -12.69 14.96
N SER A 85 16.07 -13.28 15.13
CA SER A 85 15.79 -14.69 14.80
C SER A 85 14.81 -14.88 13.62
N ALA A 86 14.44 -13.80 12.93
CA ALA A 86 13.55 -13.88 11.77
C ALA A 86 14.25 -14.58 10.59
N LYS A 87 13.48 -15.30 9.78
CA LYS A 87 14.00 -15.92 8.56
C LYS A 87 14.43 -14.81 7.59
N PRO A 88 15.64 -14.85 7.02
CA PRO A 88 16.07 -13.83 6.06
C PRO A 88 15.25 -13.88 4.76
N ASP A 89 14.99 -12.72 4.16
CA ASP A 89 14.31 -12.63 2.85
C ASP A 89 15.03 -13.40 1.75
N GLU A 90 16.37 -13.46 1.82
CA GLU A 90 17.19 -14.25 0.90
C GLU A 90 16.83 -15.75 0.96
N GLU A 91 16.52 -16.26 2.16
CA GLU A 91 16.13 -17.65 2.35
C GLU A 91 14.73 -17.92 1.77
N ARG A 92 13.76 -17.02 1.99
CA ARG A 92 12.42 -17.12 1.38
C ARG A 92 12.49 -17.08 -0.15
N LEU A 93 13.25 -16.14 -0.71
CA LEU A 93 13.46 -16.04 -2.15
C LEU A 93 14.12 -17.29 -2.72
N ALA A 94 15.08 -17.89 -2.00
CA ALA A 94 15.72 -19.13 -2.42
C ALA A 94 14.75 -20.31 -2.46
N GLU A 95 13.87 -20.45 -1.46
CA GLU A 95 12.83 -21.48 -1.42
C GLU A 95 11.78 -21.30 -2.51
N ALA A 96 11.28 -20.07 -2.68
CA ALA A 96 10.35 -19.74 -3.76
C ALA A 96 10.96 -20.05 -5.14
N TRP A 97 12.26 -19.73 -5.34
CA TRP A 97 13.00 -20.12 -6.55
C TRP A 97 13.09 -21.63 -6.75
N ALA A 98 13.32 -22.38 -5.67
CA ALA A 98 13.38 -23.83 -5.73
C ALA A 98 12.03 -24.41 -6.18
N TRP A 99 10.94 -23.87 -5.66
CA TRP A 99 9.59 -24.26 -6.06
C TRP A 99 9.30 -23.93 -7.52
N VAL A 100 9.56 -22.69 -7.97
CA VAL A 100 9.32 -22.27 -9.36
C VAL A 100 10.14 -23.11 -10.34
N ARG A 101 11.43 -23.36 -10.06
CA ARG A 101 12.27 -24.22 -10.91
C ARG A 101 11.78 -25.66 -11.00
N ALA A 102 11.13 -26.17 -9.97
CA ALA A 102 10.57 -27.52 -9.96
C ALA A 102 9.23 -27.63 -10.72
N ASN A 103 8.48 -26.53 -10.83
CA ASN A 103 7.08 -26.54 -11.28
C ASN A 103 6.79 -25.70 -12.53
N ARG A 104 7.79 -24.97 -13.07
CA ARG A 104 7.63 -24.07 -14.22
C ARG A 104 8.72 -24.30 -15.27
N PRO A 105 8.45 -24.02 -16.56
CA PRO A 105 9.48 -23.92 -17.59
C PRO A 105 10.53 -22.87 -17.22
N ALA A 106 11.81 -23.15 -17.49
CA ALA A 106 12.91 -22.27 -17.11
C ALA A 106 12.91 -20.93 -17.88
N ASP A 107 12.35 -20.93 -19.08
CA ASP A 107 12.25 -19.82 -20.03
C ASP A 107 10.95 -19.01 -19.89
N ARG A 108 10.11 -19.32 -18.90
CA ARG A 108 8.89 -18.55 -18.65
C ARG A 108 9.24 -17.17 -18.09
N ALA A 109 8.86 -16.12 -18.81
CA ALA A 109 9.11 -14.70 -18.46
C ALA A 109 8.66 -14.33 -17.03
N TYR A 110 7.57 -14.95 -16.56
CA TYR A 110 6.94 -14.62 -15.28
C TYR A 110 7.55 -15.29 -14.05
N ASN A 111 8.62 -16.08 -14.20
CA ASN A 111 9.21 -16.81 -13.08
C ASN A 111 9.71 -15.89 -11.97
N HIS A 112 10.34 -14.75 -12.30
CA HIS A 112 10.82 -13.80 -11.29
C HIS A 112 9.67 -13.17 -10.49
N LEU A 113 8.59 -12.79 -11.17
CA LEU A 113 7.40 -12.23 -10.55
C LEU A 113 6.76 -13.25 -9.60
N GLU A 114 6.56 -14.49 -10.05
CA GLU A 114 5.99 -15.56 -9.23
C GLU A 114 6.86 -15.82 -7.99
N VAL A 115 8.19 -15.90 -8.13
CA VAL A 115 9.10 -16.09 -6.99
C VAL A 115 8.92 -15.01 -5.92
N ARG A 116 8.85 -13.73 -6.32
CA ARG A 116 8.66 -12.65 -5.36
C ARG A 116 7.30 -12.75 -4.67
N MET A 117 6.25 -13.03 -5.43
CA MET A 117 4.92 -13.26 -4.86
C MET A 117 4.91 -14.40 -3.84
N LEU A 118 5.51 -15.55 -4.17
CA LEU A 118 5.58 -16.70 -3.25
C LEU A 118 6.39 -16.39 -1.99
N ALA A 119 7.53 -15.71 -2.11
CA ALA A 119 8.31 -15.29 -0.95
C ALA A 119 7.54 -14.33 -0.05
N THR A 120 6.76 -13.41 -0.64
CA THR A 120 5.84 -12.55 0.13
C THR A 120 4.74 -13.35 0.81
N PHE A 121 4.14 -14.35 0.14
CA PHE A 121 3.14 -15.23 0.76
C PHE A 121 3.73 -16.09 1.88
N ASP A 122 4.99 -16.50 1.81
CA ASP A 122 5.62 -17.24 2.91
C ASP A 122 5.74 -16.41 4.17
N ALA A 123 6.20 -15.16 4.06
CA ALA A 123 6.25 -14.25 5.21
C ALA A 123 4.86 -14.09 5.86
N ILE A 124 3.82 -14.02 5.03
CA ILE A 124 2.42 -13.97 5.47
C ILE A 124 2.00 -15.26 6.20
N PHE A 125 2.29 -16.43 5.63
CA PHE A 125 1.87 -17.72 6.21
C PHE A 125 2.65 -18.12 7.45
N ASP A 126 3.89 -17.65 7.58
CA ASP A 126 4.71 -17.85 8.77
C ASP A 126 4.20 -17.03 9.98
N GLY A 127 3.18 -16.19 9.77
CA GLY A 127 2.53 -15.41 10.82
C GLY A 127 3.47 -14.36 11.41
N GLU A 128 4.47 -13.93 10.63
CA GLU A 128 5.31 -12.81 11.02
C GLU A 128 4.43 -11.59 11.22
N GLU A 129 4.61 -10.90 12.35
CA GLU A 129 3.77 -9.78 12.74
C GLU A 129 3.64 -8.84 11.55
N GLN A 130 2.38 -8.65 11.16
CA GLN A 130 1.95 -8.15 9.85
C GLN A 130 2.50 -6.75 9.62
N SER A 131 3.68 -6.71 9.03
CA SER A 131 4.50 -5.52 9.01
C SER A 131 4.22 -4.66 7.79
N ILE A 132 4.51 -3.37 7.94
CA ILE A 132 4.51 -2.39 6.87
C ILE A 132 5.36 -2.85 5.68
N LEU A 133 6.41 -3.63 5.93
CA LEU A 133 7.24 -4.27 4.92
C LEU A 133 6.41 -5.10 3.92
N TRP A 134 5.29 -5.70 4.32
CA TRP A 134 4.41 -6.40 3.38
C TRP A 134 3.80 -5.45 2.35
N ALA A 135 3.20 -4.34 2.80
CA ALA A 135 2.65 -3.33 1.90
C ALA A 135 3.74 -2.71 1.00
N MET A 136 4.94 -2.53 1.53
CA MET A 136 6.12 -2.14 0.75
C MET A 136 6.51 -3.21 -0.29
N ASN A 137 6.47 -4.49 0.05
CA ASN A 137 6.79 -5.58 -0.87
C ASN A 137 5.71 -5.78 -1.94
N ALA A 138 4.44 -5.48 -1.64
CA ALA A 138 3.36 -5.46 -2.62
C ALA A 138 3.65 -4.47 -3.77
N SER A 139 4.15 -3.28 -3.45
CA SER A 139 4.55 -2.32 -4.50
C SER A 139 5.75 -2.80 -5.34
N LEU A 140 6.66 -3.61 -4.79
CA LEU A 140 7.74 -4.24 -5.57
C LEU A 140 7.19 -5.28 -6.53
N ILE A 141 6.17 -6.03 -6.12
CA ILE A 141 5.47 -6.98 -7.01
C ILE A 141 4.85 -6.21 -8.18
N GLU A 142 4.25 -5.04 -7.96
CA GLU A 142 3.72 -4.20 -9.05
C GLU A 142 4.81 -3.77 -10.04
N ILE A 143 5.95 -3.30 -9.55
CA ILE A 143 7.08 -2.95 -10.42
C ILE A 143 7.56 -4.18 -11.22
N GLU A 144 7.62 -5.35 -10.60
CA GLU A 144 8.04 -6.57 -11.30
C GLU A 144 6.96 -7.09 -12.28
N ARG A 145 5.68 -6.76 -12.07
CA ARG A 145 4.62 -6.95 -13.08
C ARG A 145 4.85 -6.06 -14.29
N VAL A 146 5.24 -4.80 -14.09
CA VAL A 146 5.62 -3.90 -15.18
C VAL A 146 6.79 -4.48 -15.97
N ARG A 147 7.83 -4.98 -15.28
CA ARG A 147 8.96 -5.65 -15.94
C ARG A 147 8.52 -6.87 -16.75
N ALA A 148 7.67 -7.71 -16.17
CA ALA A 148 7.28 -8.99 -16.77
C ALA A 148 6.39 -8.84 -18.01
N LEU A 149 5.89 -7.63 -18.32
CA LEU A 149 5.28 -7.35 -19.60
C LEU A 149 6.26 -7.43 -20.77
N ASP A 150 7.53 -7.07 -20.56
CA ASP A 150 8.60 -7.24 -21.55
C ASP A 150 9.11 -8.69 -21.44
N ALA A 151 8.35 -9.59 -22.03
CA ALA A 151 8.50 -11.03 -21.84
C ALA A 151 9.69 -11.59 -22.62
N ASP A 152 10.07 -10.96 -23.73
CA ASP A 152 11.26 -11.32 -24.50
C ASP A 152 12.52 -10.52 -24.12
N ALA A 153 12.38 -9.60 -23.14
CA ALA A 153 13.45 -8.77 -22.58
C ALA A 153 14.15 -7.92 -23.65
N ASP A 154 13.40 -7.46 -24.65
CA ASP A 154 13.91 -6.60 -25.71
C ASP A 154 13.89 -5.10 -25.33
N GLY A 155 13.34 -4.78 -24.16
CA GLY A 155 13.24 -3.45 -23.60
C GLY A 155 12.03 -2.66 -24.09
N MET A 156 11.08 -3.29 -24.78
CA MET A 156 9.82 -2.71 -25.24
C MET A 156 8.65 -3.63 -24.87
N VAL A 157 7.44 -3.07 -24.78
CA VAL A 157 6.22 -3.86 -24.57
C VAL A 157 5.36 -3.80 -25.82
N SER A 158 5.21 -4.94 -26.48
CA SER A 158 4.39 -5.13 -27.66
C SER A 158 2.93 -5.48 -27.32
N ASP A 159 2.02 -5.29 -28.29
CA ASP A 159 0.61 -5.70 -28.14
C ASP A 159 0.49 -7.22 -27.89
N ALA A 160 1.41 -8.02 -28.45
CA ALA A 160 1.42 -9.47 -28.28
C ALA A 160 1.76 -9.86 -26.84
N GLU A 161 2.65 -9.12 -26.19
CA GLU A 161 3.00 -9.36 -24.79
C GLU A 161 1.95 -8.87 -23.81
N VAL A 162 1.28 -7.75 -24.11
CA VAL A 162 0.09 -7.30 -23.37
C VAL A 162 -0.99 -8.38 -23.37
N GLU A 163 -1.24 -9.01 -24.52
CA GLU A 163 -2.20 -10.11 -24.64
C GLU A 163 -1.71 -11.39 -23.94
N ALA A 164 -0.43 -11.74 -24.06
CA ALA A 164 0.13 -12.88 -23.36
C ALA A 164 0.04 -12.72 -21.83
N TYR A 165 0.35 -11.51 -21.33
CA TYR A 165 0.24 -11.15 -19.92
C TYR A 165 -1.21 -11.21 -19.44
N SER A 166 -2.18 -10.69 -20.22
CA SER A 166 -3.59 -10.70 -19.82
C SER A 166 -4.10 -12.13 -19.62
N ILE A 167 -3.74 -13.04 -20.53
CA ILE A 167 -4.05 -14.48 -20.44
C ILE A 167 -3.37 -15.14 -19.25
N GLU A 168 -2.08 -14.85 -19.02
CA GLU A 168 -1.32 -15.43 -17.91
C GLU A 168 -1.85 -14.94 -16.55
N ASN A 169 -2.11 -13.63 -16.41
CA ASN A 169 -2.61 -13.00 -15.20
C ASN A 169 -3.95 -13.60 -14.75
N MET A 170 -4.86 -13.89 -15.68
CA MET A 170 -6.13 -14.57 -15.38
C MET A 170 -5.93 -15.96 -14.76
N ASN A 171 -4.88 -16.69 -15.15
CA ASN A 171 -4.71 -18.11 -14.80
C ASN A 171 -3.74 -18.34 -13.63
N VAL A 172 -2.66 -17.56 -13.54
CA VAL A 172 -1.56 -17.85 -12.60
C VAL A 172 -1.57 -16.95 -11.38
N LEU A 173 -2.16 -15.75 -11.49
CA LEU A 173 -2.17 -14.78 -10.39
C LEU A 173 -3.47 -14.83 -9.56
N SER A 174 -4.41 -15.72 -9.91
CA SER A 174 -5.50 -16.10 -9.02
C SER A 174 -4.95 -16.84 -7.81
N SER A 175 -4.78 -16.13 -6.70
CA SER A 175 -4.04 -16.58 -5.51
C SER A 175 -4.57 -17.88 -4.90
N LEU A 176 -5.88 -18.16 -5.02
CA LEU A 176 -6.48 -19.34 -4.38
C LEU A 176 -6.23 -20.66 -5.12
N GLU A 177 -6.10 -20.63 -6.44
CA GLU A 177 -5.89 -21.84 -7.24
C GLU A 177 -4.41 -22.17 -7.42
N HIS A 178 -3.53 -21.25 -7.01
CA HIS A 178 -2.10 -21.43 -7.12
C HIS A 178 -1.62 -22.64 -6.28
N PRO A 179 -0.98 -23.67 -6.88
CA PRO A 179 -0.68 -24.91 -6.17
C PRO A 179 0.19 -24.73 -4.92
N TYR A 180 1.11 -23.75 -4.92
CA TYR A 180 1.90 -23.38 -3.74
C TYR A 180 1.03 -22.88 -2.60
N ILE A 181 0.16 -21.90 -2.90
CA ILE A 181 -0.69 -21.25 -1.90
C ILE A 181 -1.68 -22.26 -1.35
N ARG A 182 -2.27 -23.09 -2.21
CA ARG A 182 -3.12 -24.21 -1.79
C ARG A 182 -2.39 -25.15 -0.85
N SER A 183 -1.15 -25.55 -1.14
CA SER A 183 -0.39 -26.46 -0.28
C SER A 183 0.01 -25.86 1.08
N LYS A 184 0.06 -24.53 1.18
CA LYS A 184 0.31 -23.82 2.45
C LYS A 184 -0.97 -23.67 3.28
N LEU A 185 -2.11 -23.53 2.61
CA LEU A 185 -3.42 -23.41 3.26
C LEU A 185 -4.01 -24.77 3.66
N ASP A 186 -3.74 -25.82 2.89
CA ASP A 186 -4.17 -27.21 3.13
C ASP A 186 -3.29 -27.83 4.23
N VAL A 187 -3.60 -27.49 5.49
CA VAL A 187 -2.81 -27.85 6.67
C VAL A 187 -2.95 -29.34 6.99
N ASP A 188 -4.11 -29.94 6.71
CA ASP A 188 -4.36 -31.36 6.95
C ASP A 188 -3.95 -32.28 5.79
N LEU A 189 -3.55 -31.69 4.65
CA LEU A 189 -3.05 -32.35 3.45
C LEU A 189 -4.08 -33.28 2.81
N ASP A 190 -5.37 -33.00 2.96
CA ASP A 190 -6.45 -33.79 2.36
C ASP A 190 -6.69 -33.45 0.87
N GLY A 191 -6.04 -32.39 0.38
CA GLY A 191 -6.12 -31.91 -1.00
C GLY A 191 -7.26 -30.91 -1.23
N ALA A 192 -8.06 -30.57 -0.22
CA ALA A 192 -9.17 -29.62 -0.28
C ALA A 192 -9.00 -28.54 0.80
N LEU A 193 -9.39 -27.30 0.46
CA LEU A 193 -9.40 -26.24 1.46
C LEU A 193 -10.73 -26.28 2.23
N SER A 194 -10.62 -26.57 3.53
CA SER A 194 -11.73 -26.46 4.47
C SER A 194 -12.17 -25.00 4.65
N GLN A 195 -13.37 -24.79 5.22
CA GLN A 195 -13.83 -23.43 5.54
C GLN A 195 -12.93 -22.74 6.57
N GLU A 196 -12.31 -23.50 7.47
CA GLU A 196 -11.42 -22.99 8.51
C GLU A 196 -10.10 -22.50 7.91
N GLU A 197 -9.54 -23.21 6.93
CA GLU A 197 -8.34 -22.79 6.21
C GLU A 197 -8.58 -21.58 5.32
N LEU A 198 -9.75 -21.51 4.68
CA LEU A 198 -10.17 -20.34 3.92
C LEU A 198 -10.45 -19.13 4.82
N ALA A 199 -11.00 -19.34 6.01
CA ALA A 199 -11.19 -18.28 7.00
C ALA A 199 -9.83 -17.72 7.47
N ARG A 200 -8.83 -18.58 7.70
CA ARG A 200 -7.46 -18.10 8.00
C ARG A 200 -6.91 -17.22 6.90
N LEU A 201 -7.09 -17.59 5.64
CA LEU A 201 -6.67 -16.72 4.54
C LEU A 201 -7.42 -15.39 4.57
N HIS A 202 -8.72 -15.39 4.86
CA HIS A 202 -9.48 -14.15 4.98
C HIS A 202 -9.00 -13.28 6.14
N ASP A 203 -8.67 -13.86 7.29
CA ASP A 203 -8.12 -13.14 8.45
C ASP A 203 -6.74 -12.55 8.11
N ILE A 204 -5.97 -13.27 7.32
CA ILE A 204 -4.62 -12.89 6.87
C ILE A 204 -4.67 -11.81 5.79
N ALA A 205 -5.48 -12.01 4.75
CA ALA A 205 -5.51 -11.19 3.54
C ALA A 205 -6.55 -10.06 3.61
N GLY A 206 -7.50 -10.15 4.56
CA GLY A 206 -8.46 -9.09 4.82
C GLY A 206 -7.76 -7.80 5.20
N MET A 207 -8.40 -6.66 4.91
CA MET A 207 -7.81 -5.33 5.17
C MET A 207 -7.36 -5.16 6.62
N GLU A 208 -8.12 -5.72 7.58
CA GLU A 208 -7.74 -5.67 8.99
C GLU A 208 -6.46 -6.44 9.29
N GLY A 209 -6.22 -7.58 8.63
CA GLY A 209 -4.96 -8.33 8.82
C GLY A 209 -3.82 -7.70 8.04
N ALA A 210 -3.97 -7.61 6.72
CA ALA A 210 -2.86 -7.25 5.84
C ALA A 210 -2.38 -5.79 6.03
N LEU A 211 -3.25 -4.89 6.50
CA LEU A 211 -2.91 -3.50 6.79
C LEU A 211 -2.92 -3.17 8.29
N SER A 212 -3.00 -4.15 9.20
CA SER A 212 -3.02 -3.89 10.65
C SER A 212 -1.84 -3.00 11.07
N GLY A 213 -0.61 -3.43 10.77
CA GLY A 213 0.61 -2.67 11.09
C GLY A 213 0.68 -1.31 10.40
N VAL A 214 0.15 -1.20 9.17
CA VAL A 214 0.04 0.08 8.44
C VAL A 214 -0.93 1.03 9.15
N ILE A 215 -2.10 0.54 9.56
CA ILE A 215 -3.13 1.32 10.26
C ILE A 215 -2.63 1.72 11.64
N GLU A 216 -2.01 0.81 12.38
CA GLU A 216 -1.45 1.09 13.71
C GLU A 216 -0.37 2.16 13.65
N ARG A 217 0.58 2.03 12.73
CA ARG A 217 1.61 3.06 12.52
C ARG A 217 1.01 4.38 12.07
N ALA A 218 0.07 4.38 11.13
CA ALA A 218 -0.58 5.61 10.68
C ALA A 218 -1.34 6.31 11.81
N ARG A 219 -2.00 5.55 12.70
CA ARG A 219 -2.64 6.08 13.91
C ARG A 219 -1.60 6.74 14.82
N ILE A 220 -0.50 6.06 15.11
CA ILE A 220 0.55 6.63 15.96
C ILE A 220 1.11 7.90 15.32
N GLU A 221 1.46 7.88 14.03
CA GLU A 221 2.00 9.06 13.37
C GLU A 221 1.05 10.27 13.37
N MET A 222 -0.26 10.04 13.30
CA MET A 222 -1.26 11.10 13.18
C MET A 222 -1.90 11.53 14.50
N TRP A 223 -1.99 10.64 15.48
CA TRP A 223 -2.78 10.87 16.71
C TRP A 223 -1.92 11.02 17.96
N ASP A 224 -0.66 10.59 17.95
CA ASP A 224 0.32 10.79 19.03
C ASP A 224 0.68 12.28 19.12
N ALA A 225 0.02 12.99 20.02
CA ALA A 225 0.05 14.44 20.08
C ALA A 225 1.27 14.97 20.85
N ASP A 226 1.78 14.19 21.80
CA ASP A 226 2.98 14.54 22.55
C ASP A 226 4.28 13.90 22.01
N LEU A 227 4.15 13.04 20.99
CA LEU A 227 5.25 12.38 20.29
C LEU A 227 6.05 11.44 21.20
N ASP A 228 5.42 10.84 22.21
CA ASP A 228 6.07 9.85 23.09
C ASP A 228 6.11 8.43 22.48
N GLY A 229 5.45 8.24 21.33
CA GLY A 229 5.41 6.99 20.59
C GLY A 229 4.36 6.00 21.09
N VAL A 230 3.47 6.41 22.00
CA VAL A 230 2.40 5.58 22.55
C VAL A 230 1.08 6.35 22.47
N LEU A 231 0.04 5.70 21.94
CA LEU A 231 -1.29 6.30 21.93
C LEU A 231 -1.99 6.10 23.26
N THR A 232 -2.31 7.19 23.94
CA THR A 232 -3.22 7.19 25.09
C THR A 232 -4.69 7.10 24.64
N ASP A 233 -5.60 6.64 25.52
CA ASP A 233 -7.04 6.63 25.23
C ASP A 233 -7.58 8.01 24.82
N ALA A 234 -7.01 9.08 25.39
CA ALA A 234 -7.39 10.46 25.08
C ALA A 234 -6.98 10.86 23.66
N GLU A 235 -5.80 10.45 23.20
CA GLU A 235 -5.33 10.70 21.85
C GLU A 235 -6.07 9.86 20.81
N ILE A 236 -6.36 8.60 21.12
CA ILE A 236 -7.18 7.73 20.28
C ILE A 236 -8.55 8.36 20.06
N GLU A 237 -9.20 8.81 21.13
CA GLU A 237 -10.53 9.42 21.01
C GLU A 237 -10.46 10.77 20.27
N ALA A 238 -9.51 11.64 20.60
CA ALA A 238 -9.35 12.94 19.92
C ALA A 238 -9.04 12.78 18.42
N GLY A 239 -8.17 11.82 18.07
CA GLY A 239 -7.82 11.49 16.70
C GLY A 239 -9.01 10.91 15.92
N ARG A 240 -9.77 10.01 16.55
CA ARG A 240 -11.00 9.43 16.00
C ARG A 240 -12.09 10.49 15.80
N GLU A 241 -12.35 11.34 16.80
CA GLU A 241 -13.31 12.45 16.69
C GLU A 241 -12.95 13.38 15.53
N THR A 242 -11.67 13.73 15.40
CA THR A 242 -11.16 14.58 14.31
C THR A 242 -11.37 13.91 12.96
N ALA A 243 -11.03 12.63 12.82
CA ALA A 243 -11.23 11.90 11.56
C ALA A 243 -12.72 11.76 11.20
N MET A 244 -13.57 11.54 12.20
CA MET A 244 -15.03 11.43 12.03
C MET A 244 -15.69 12.75 11.68
N ALA A 245 -15.15 13.87 12.14
CA ALA A 245 -15.65 15.20 11.78
C ALA A 245 -15.55 15.48 10.28
N ASN A 246 -14.71 14.74 9.55
CA ASN A 246 -14.54 14.86 8.11
C ASN A 246 -15.50 13.95 7.33
N MET A 247 -16.38 13.18 7.99
CA MET A 247 -17.26 12.22 7.34
C MET A 247 -18.66 12.80 7.12
N LYS A 248 -19.18 12.70 5.88
CA LYS A 248 -20.53 13.15 5.50
C LYS A 248 -21.43 11.98 5.11
N TYR A 249 -22.62 11.92 5.70
CA TYR A 249 -23.74 11.07 5.27
C TYR A 249 -24.52 11.74 4.15
N PHE A 250 -25.01 10.89 3.26
CA PHE A 250 -25.90 11.26 2.16
C PHE A 250 -27.25 10.55 2.30
N GLU A 251 -28.30 11.12 1.70
CA GLU A 251 -29.69 10.66 1.85
C GLU A 251 -29.94 9.26 1.24
N ASP A 252 -29.10 8.81 0.32
CA ASP A 252 -29.11 7.47 -0.27
C ASP A 252 -28.34 6.43 0.57
N GLY A 253 -27.77 6.85 1.71
CA GLY A 253 -27.16 5.97 2.70
C GLY A 253 -25.67 5.67 2.49
N HIS A 254 -24.98 6.36 1.58
CA HIS A 254 -23.53 6.29 1.53
C HIS A 254 -22.86 7.32 2.47
N VAL A 255 -21.58 7.09 2.74
CA VAL A 255 -20.74 7.96 3.58
C VAL A 255 -19.43 8.23 2.86
N GLU A 256 -18.97 9.48 2.87
CA GLU A 256 -17.73 9.91 2.22
C GLU A 256 -16.89 10.80 3.13
N VAL A 257 -15.58 10.84 2.85
CA VAL A 257 -14.65 11.81 3.44
C VAL A 257 -14.77 13.14 2.68
N VAL A 258 -15.00 14.23 3.40
CA VAL A 258 -15.01 15.59 2.85
C VAL A 258 -13.71 16.29 3.21
N ALA A 259 -13.03 16.85 2.21
CA ALA A 259 -11.73 17.51 2.40
C ALA A 259 -11.81 18.77 3.29
N ASP A 260 -12.94 19.48 3.25
CA ASP A 260 -13.22 20.64 4.09
C ASP A 260 -14.38 20.32 5.06
N PRO A 261 -14.07 20.07 6.35
CA PRO A 261 -15.08 19.71 7.34
C PRO A 261 -16.06 20.84 7.62
N SER A 262 -15.73 22.10 7.26
CA SER A 262 -16.65 23.23 7.41
C SER A 262 -17.84 23.16 6.46
N LEU A 263 -17.78 22.31 5.43
CA LEU A 263 -18.90 22.00 4.53
C LEU A 263 -19.90 21.02 5.13
N ILE A 264 -19.61 20.47 6.31
CA ILE A 264 -20.48 19.53 7.01
C ILE A 264 -21.27 20.30 8.07
N ASP A 265 -22.54 20.60 7.79
CA ASP A 265 -23.46 21.16 8.79
C ASP A 265 -23.94 20.05 9.74
N PRO A 266 -23.64 20.10 11.05
CA PRO A 266 -24.08 19.09 12.00
C PRO A 266 -25.60 18.90 12.05
N ALA A 267 -26.38 19.95 11.82
CA ALA A 267 -27.84 19.87 11.83
C ALA A 267 -28.37 19.14 10.58
N GLU A 268 -27.76 19.37 9.41
CA GLU A 268 -28.05 18.61 8.18
C GLU A 268 -27.71 17.13 8.38
N GLN A 269 -26.54 16.83 8.93
CA GLN A 269 -26.11 15.45 9.16
C GLN A 269 -27.02 14.69 10.12
N GLN A 270 -27.49 15.35 11.18
CA GLN A 270 -28.46 14.76 12.10
C GLN A 270 -29.81 14.49 11.41
N ALA A 271 -30.30 15.43 10.59
CA ALA A 271 -31.53 15.25 9.83
C ALA A 271 -31.43 14.10 8.81
N VAL A 272 -30.28 13.98 8.11
CA VAL A 272 -30.01 12.86 7.19
C VAL A 272 -30.00 11.54 7.95
N LYS A 273 -29.32 11.45 9.10
CA LYS A 273 -29.32 10.24 9.94
C LYS A 273 -30.72 9.83 10.40
N GLU A 274 -31.53 10.79 10.84
CA GLU A 274 -32.92 10.54 11.26
C GLU A 274 -33.76 10.02 10.09
N SER A 275 -33.61 10.63 8.92
CA SER A 275 -34.28 10.17 7.70
C SER A 275 -33.84 8.76 7.29
N LEU A 276 -32.55 8.47 7.33
CA LEU A 276 -32.01 7.13 7.05
C LEU A 276 -32.51 6.10 8.06
N ALA A 277 -32.57 6.44 9.35
CA ALA A 277 -33.09 5.57 10.39
C ALA A 277 -34.60 5.29 10.22
N GLU A 278 -35.38 6.28 9.79
CA GLU A 278 -36.81 6.12 9.48
C GLU A 278 -37.03 5.25 8.23
N ASN A 279 -36.23 5.48 7.18
CA ASN A 279 -36.39 4.82 5.89
C ASN A 279 -35.80 3.41 5.82
N LEU A 280 -34.64 3.19 6.43
CA LEU A 280 -33.85 1.95 6.34
C LEU A 280 -33.85 1.14 7.65
N GLY A 281 -34.28 1.75 8.76
CA GLY A 281 -34.30 1.14 10.09
C GLY A 281 -32.98 1.27 10.87
N PRO A 282 -32.99 0.96 12.18
CA PRO A 282 -31.85 1.16 13.08
C PRO A 282 -30.63 0.31 12.72
N THR A 283 -30.82 -0.92 12.24
CA THR A 283 -29.72 -1.81 11.83
C THR A 283 -28.92 -1.23 10.66
N ALA A 284 -29.58 -0.55 9.71
CA ALA A 284 -28.87 0.09 8.60
C ALA A 284 -27.99 1.25 9.09
N LEU A 285 -28.46 2.02 10.08
CA LEU A 285 -27.67 3.10 10.68
C LEU A 285 -26.44 2.55 11.43
N GLU A 286 -26.60 1.45 12.18
CA GLU A 286 -25.47 0.75 12.83
C GLU A 286 -24.42 0.30 11.80
N MET A 287 -24.86 -0.25 10.66
CA MET A 287 -23.95 -0.62 9.57
C MET A 287 -23.24 0.59 8.95
N MET A 288 -23.91 1.75 8.84
CA MET A 288 -23.28 2.97 8.32
C MET A 288 -22.26 3.56 9.30
N GLU A 289 -22.51 3.51 10.61
CA GLU A 289 -21.52 3.91 11.62
C GLU A 289 -20.30 2.97 11.61
N ALA A 290 -20.52 1.65 11.51
CA ALA A 290 -19.44 0.69 11.33
C ALA A 290 -18.64 0.96 10.03
N ARG A 291 -19.34 1.31 8.94
CA ARG A 291 -18.70 1.70 7.67
C ARG A 291 -17.85 2.95 7.83
N LYS A 292 -18.27 3.93 8.63
CA LYS A 292 -17.44 5.13 8.90
C LYS A 292 -16.14 4.80 9.59
N GLU A 293 -16.16 3.94 10.60
CA GLU A 293 -14.93 3.50 11.27
C GLU A 293 -13.99 2.84 10.27
N ALA A 294 -14.54 2.01 9.38
CA ALA A 294 -13.77 1.41 8.31
C ALA A 294 -13.18 2.47 7.35
N ILE A 295 -13.95 3.49 6.95
CA ILE A 295 -13.45 4.59 6.11
C ILE A 295 -12.37 5.40 6.83
N VAL A 296 -12.49 5.65 8.14
CA VAL A 296 -11.43 6.32 8.94
C VAL A 296 -10.16 5.49 8.88
N ALA A 297 -10.22 4.20 9.21
CA ALA A 297 -9.06 3.31 9.15
C ALA A 297 -8.43 3.26 7.75
N GLN A 298 -9.26 3.20 6.71
CA GLN A 298 -8.85 3.25 5.31
C GLN A 298 -8.13 4.56 4.96
N THR A 299 -8.65 5.70 5.41
CA THR A 299 -8.07 7.02 5.13
C THR A 299 -6.71 7.19 5.80
N LEU A 300 -6.57 6.71 7.05
CA LEU A 300 -5.29 6.69 7.75
C LEU A 300 -4.27 5.82 7.01
N ALA A 301 -4.67 4.62 6.62
CA ALA A 301 -3.82 3.70 5.87
C ALA A 301 -3.44 4.30 4.50
N ALA A 302 -4.38 4.91 3.77
CA ALA A 302 -4.14 5.45 2.43
C ALA A 302 -2.98 6.44 2.39
N GLY A 303 -2.89 7.34 3.37
CA GLY A 303 -1.77 8.26 3.48
C GLY A 303 -0.42 7.53 3.61
N LEU A 304 -0.34 6.52 4.47
CA LEU A 304 0.90 5.73 4.67
C LEU A 304 1.22 4.82 3.49
N THR A 305 0.22 4.14 2.94
CA THR A 305 0.35 3.32 1.73
C THR A 305 0.85 4.14 0.54
N GLU A 306 0.40 5.37 0.34
CA GLU A 306 0.91 6.24 -0.73
C GLU A 306 2.39 6.61 -0.51
N ALA A 307 2.82 6.77 0.74
CA ALA A 307 4.24 6.96 1.04
C ALA A 307 5.08 5.69 0.80
N MET A 308 4.47 4.51 0.88
CA MET A 308 5.12 3.22 0.56
C MET A 308 5.10 2.87 -0.93
N ARG A 309 4.27 3.54 -1.73
CA ARG A 309 4.18 3.27 -3.16
C ARG A 309 5.49 3.63 -3.84
N LEU A 310 5.98 2.75 -4.73
CA LEU A 310 7.24 2.98 -5.44
C LEU A 310 7.08 3.93 -6.61
N ASP A 311 6.00 3.80 -7.37
CA ASP A 311 5.74 4.64 -8.54
C ASP A 311 4.81 5.81 -8.17
N ASP A 312 4.99 6.95 -8.82
CA ASP A 312 4.18 8.16 -8.63
C ASP A 312 3.07 8.28 -9.70
N THR A 313 2.80 7.21 -10.46
CA THR A 313 1.75 7.22 -11.50
C THR A 313 0.40 7.57 -10.89
N ASP A 314 -0.29 8.55 -11.49
CA ASP A 314 -1.61 8.98 -11.05
C ASP A 314 -2.68 7.94 -11.44
N PRO A 315 -3.32 7.26 -10.47
CA PRO A 315 -4.33 6.25 -10.76
C PRO A 315 -5.57 6.85 -11.46
N ASP A 316 -5.82 8.15 -11.32
CA ASP A 316 -7.01 8.79 -11.88
C ASP A 316 -6.94 8.90 -13.41
N VAL A 317 -5.73 9.00 -13.97
CA VAL A 317 -5.51 9.08 -15.42
C VAL A 317 -5.96 7.79 -16.13
N MET A 318 -5.84 6.64 -15.45
CA MET A 318 -6.25 5.34 -16.02
C MET A 318 -7.77 5.18 -15.99
N ARG A 319 -8.42 5.64 -14.92
CA ARG A 319 -9.84 5.42 -14.67
C ARG A 319 -10.78 6.02 -15.71
N GLU A 320 -10.48 7.19 -16.26
CA GLU A 320 -11.40 7.89 -17.18
C GLU A 320 -11.50 7.23 -18.56
N GLN A 321 -10.44 6.55 -19.03
CA GLN A 321 -10.44 5.91 -20.34
C GLN A 321 -11.16 4.56 -20.34
N ASP A 322 -11.24 3.89 -19.19
CA ASP A 322 -11.55 2.46 -19.15
C ASP A 322 -13.06 2.15 -19.06
N THR A 323 -13.86 3.05 -18.47
CA THR A 323 -15.27 2.76 -18.16
C THR A 323 -16.17 2.61 -19.40
N ALA A 324 -15.78 3.20 -20.54
CA ALA A 324 -16.59 3.21 -21.75
C ALA A 324 -16.76 1.82 -22.40
N ASP A 325 -15.75 0.97 -22.27
CA ASP A 325 -15.73 -0.38 -22.87
C ASP A 325 -16.02 -1.50 -21.86
N SER A 326 -16.48 -1.14 -20.65
CA SER A 326 -16.80 -2.13 -19.61
C SER A 326 -17.96 -3.05 -20.06
N PRO A 327 -17.87 -4.37 -19.82
CA PRO A 327 -18.98 -5.27 -20.08
C PRO A 327 -20.24 -4.81 -19.32
N ARG A 328 -21.40 -4.86 -19.98
CA ARG A 328 -22.70 -4.53 -19.37
C ARG A 328 -23.19 -5.70 -18.51
N VAL A 329 -23.58 -5.41 -17.28
CA VAL A 329 -24.24 -6.36 -16.37
C VAL A 329 -25.54 -6.85 -17.03
N PRO A 330 -25.80 -8.16 -17.12
CA PRO A 330 -27.07 -8.67 -17.64
C PRO A 330 -28.22 -8.17 -16.76
N GLU A 331 -29.22 -7.55 -17.37
CA GLU A 331 -30.37 -6.99 -16.64
C GLU A 331 -31.46 -8.04 -16.48
N GLN A 332 -32.08 -8.13 -15.29
CA GLN A 332 -33.13 -9.12 -15.01
C GLN A 332 -34.26 -9.08 -16.05
N ALA A 333 -34.63 -7.87 -16.51
CA ALA A 333 -35.68 -7.65 -17.50
C ALA A 333 -35.38 -8.23 -18.89
N GLU A 334 -34.12 -8.52 -19.22
CA GLU A 334 -33.74 -9.17 -20.48
C GLU A 334 -34.08 -10.67 -20.50
N PHE A 335 -34.31 -11.26 -19.32
CA PHE A 335 -34.51 -12.70 -19.14
C PHE A 335 -35.90 -13.04 -18.59
N ASP A 336 -36.70 -12.06 -18.17
CA ASP A 336 -38.11 -12.19 -17.79
C ASP A 336 -38.99 -12.21 -19.05
N PHE A 337 -39.14 -13.38 -19.67
CA PHE A 337 -39.79 -13.52 -20.97
C PHE A 337 -41.31 -13.48 -20.88
N ASP A 338 -41.88 -13.85 -19.73
CA ASP A 338 -43.32 -13.81 -19.50
C ASP A 338 -43.81 -12.50 -18.84
N GLY A 339 -42.90 -11.68 -18.34
CA GLY A 339 -43.16 -10.36 -17.80
C GLY A 339 -43.80 -10.40 -16.41
N ASP A 340 -43.65 -11.49 -15.68
CA ASP A 340 -44.22 -11.66 -14.34
C ASP A 340 -43.34 -11.06 -13.22
N GLY A 341 -42.13 -10.59 -13.59
CA GLY A 341 -41.15 -9.98 -12.69
C GLY A 341 -40.28 -10.99 -11.94
N ARG A 342 -40.33 -12.28 -12.26
CA ARG A 342 -39.59 -13.35 -11.60
C ARG A 342 -38.78 -14.13 -12.62
N ILE A 343 -37.56 -14.51 -12.23
CA ILE A 343 -36.72 -15.38 -13.05
C ILE A 343 -36.85 -16.82 -12.54
N GLU A 344 -37.65 -17.62 -13.26
CA GLU A 344 -37.91 -19.03 -12.92
C GLU A 344 -37.60 -20.00 -14.07
N GLY A 345 -37.41 -21.28 -13.74
CA GLY A 345 -37.19 -22.35 -14.73
C GLY A 345 -36.09 -22.03 -15.75
N ALA A 346 -36.48 -21.95 -17.03
CA ALA A 346 -35.58 -21.70 -18.15
C ALA A 346 -34.97 -20.28 -18.14
N GLU A 347 -35.68 -19.28 -17.61
CA GLU A 347 -35.17 -17.91 -17.48
C GLU A 347 -33.99 -17.88 -16.51
N ARG A 348 -34.08 -18.66 -15.42
CA ARG A 348 -33.01 -18.79 -14.45
C ARG A 348 -31.76 -19.42 -15.04
N GLU A 349 -31.92 -20.44 -15.86
CA GLU A 349 -30.80 -21.08 -16.56
C GLU A 349 -30.16 -20.11 -17.56
N ALA A 350 -30.97 -19.35 -18.31
CA ALA A 350 -30.49 -18.34 -19.25
C ALA A 350 -29.77 -17.20 -18.54
N PHE A 351 -30.33 -16.68 -17.45
CA PHE A 351 -29.71 -15.64 -16.62
C PHE A 351 -28.40 -16.13 -16.00
N ALA A 352 -28.36 -17.35 -15.46
CA ALA A 352 -27.13 -17.91 -14.88
C ALA A 352 -26.03 -18.08 -15.93
N ALA A 353 -26.37 -18.52 -17.15
CA ALA A 353 -25.41 -18.62 -18.25
C ALA A 353 -24.89 -17.24 -18.68
N ALA A 354 -25.77 -16.25 -18.78
CA ALA A 354 -25.39 -14.87 -19.10
C ALA A 354 -24.51 -14.23 -18.01
N ALA A 355 -24.82 -14.48 -16.74
CA ALA A 355 -24.01 -14.04 -15.61
C ALA A 355 -22.59 -14.64 -15.67
N ALA A 356 -22.47 -15.95 -15.93
CA ALA A 356 -21.16 -16.60 -16.09
C ALA A 356 -20.37 -16.08 -17.31
N GLU A 357 -21.04 -15.79 -18.43
CA GLU A 357 -20.40 -15.17 -19.59
C GLU A 357 -19.95 -13.73 -19.28
N TYR A 358 -20.78 -12.96 -18.58
CA TYR A 358 -20.45 -11.62 -18.12
C TYR A 358 -19.22 -11.64 -17.20
N GLU A 359 -19.18 -12.52 -16.21
CA GLU A 359 -18.03 -12.70 -15.31
C GLU A 359 -16.74 -12.95 -16.08
N ARG A 360 -16.78 -13.86 -17.06
CA ARG A 360 -15.62 -14.13 -17.93
C ARG A 360 -15.21 -12.88 -18.72
N LYS A 361 -16.16 -12.16 -19.32
CA LYS A 361 -15.87 -10.92 -20.07
C LYS A 361 -15.28 -9.84 -19.16
N VAL A 362 -15.77 -9.70 -17.93
CA VAL A 362 -15.23 -8.76 -16.94
C VAL A 362 -13.80 -9.15 -16.55
N ALA A 363 -13.53 -10.44 -16.34
CA ALA A 363 -12.19 -10.93 -16.05
C ALA A 363 -11.22 -10.65 -17.21
N GLU A 364 -11.62 -10.98 -18.45
CA GLU A 364 -10.84 -10.71 -19.67
C GLU A 364 -10.59 -9.20 -19.85
N TRP A 365 -11.64 -8.38 -19.73
CA TRP A 365 -11.54 -6.92 -19.83
C TRP A 365 -10.63 -6.34 -18.74
N SER A 366 -10.80 -6.74 -17.48
CA SER A 366 -9.99 -6.27 -16.35
C SER A 366 -8.51 -6.65 -16.49
N ALA A 367 -8.23 -7.89 -16.92
CA ALA A 367 -6.87 -8.34 -17.19
C ALA A 367 -6.21 -7.53 -18.30
N ARG A 368 -6.96 -7.19 -19.36
CA ARG A 368 -6.49 -6.33 -20.45
C ARG A 368 -6.23 -4.90 -19.99
N GLN A 369 -7.12 -4.30 -19.20
CA GLN A 369 -6.92 -2.96 -18.65
C GLN A 369 -5.68 -2.92 -17.75
N THR A 370 -5.52 -3.93 -16.90
CA THR A 370 -4.32 -4.07 -16.06
C THR A 370 -3.05 -4.13 -16.93
N ALA A 371 -3.04 -4.90 -18.01
CA ALA A 371 -1.89 -5.00 -18.90
C ALA A 371 -1.60 -3.68 -19.64
N MET A 372 -2.63 -2.92 -20.05
CA MET A 372 -2.47 -1.60 -20.66
C MET A 372 -1.94 -0.56 -19.66
N ALA A 373 -2.43 -0.59 -18.42
CA ALA A 373 -1.94 0.22 -17.32
C ALA A 373 -0.45 -0.03 -17.06
N LEU A 374 -0.07 -1.29 -16.91
CA LEU A 374 1.31 -1.70 -16.70
C LEU A 374 2.20 -1.31 -17.91
N ARG A 375 1.70 -1.41 -19.15
CA ARG A 375 2.44 -0.94 -20.34
C ARG A 375 2.70 0.56 -20.27
N THR A 376 1.71 1.35 -19.87
CA THR A 376 1.87 2.81 -19.72
C THR A 376 2.93 3.15 -18.67
N GLN A 377 2.95 2.41 -17.55
CA GLN A 377 4.00 2.51 -16.54
C GLN A 377 5.38 2.11 -17.09
N PHE A 378 5.46 1.07 -17.92
CA PHE A 378 6.71 0.67 -18.58
C PHE A 378 7.22 1.77 -19.52
N GLU A 379 6.36 2.33 -20.36
CA GLU A 379 6.71 3.41 -21.28
C GLU A 379 7.20 4.66 -20.52
N HIS A 380 6.55 5.00 -19.40
CA HIS A 380 6.99 6.07 -18.51
C HIS A 380 8.37 5.75 -17.87
N ALA A 381 8.57 4.52 -17.42
CA ALA A 381 9.85 4.05 -16.89
C ALA A 381 10.99 4.17 -17.92
N ALA A 382 10.72 3.75 -19.16
CA ALA A 382 11.68 3.86 -20.26
C ALA A 382 12.06 5.33 -20.52
N GLN A 383 11.08 6.25 -20.53
CA GLN A 383 11.37 7.69 -20.73
C GLN A 383 12.28 8.30 -19.64
N GLN A 384 12.22 7.78 -18.41
CA GLN A 384 13.00 8.29 -17.28
C GLN A 384 14.39 7.66 -17.18
N HIS A 385 14.52 6.36 -17.50
CA HIS A 385 15.72 5.57 -17.21
C HIS A 385 16.43 5.00 -18.45
N ASP A 386 15.95 5.27 -19.66
CA ASP A 386 16.69 5.02 -20.91
C ASP A 386 17.89 5.97 -21.01
N ALA A 387 19.02 5.53 -20.43
CA ALA A 387 20.22 6.32 -20.28
C ALA A 387 20.93 6.54 -21.63
N ASN A 388 20.78 5.58 -22.55
CA ASN A 388 21.44 5.60 -23.84
C ASN A 388 20.57 6.23 -24.96
N ARG A 389 19.27 6.43 -24.71
CA ARG A 389 18.24 7.00 -25.59
C ARG A 389 17.95 6.17 -26.84
N ASP A 390 18.02 4.84 -26.75
CA ASP A 390 17.67 3.93 -27.84
C ASP A 390 16.18 3.55 -27.88
N GLY A 391 15.40 4.04 -26.91
CA GLY A 391 13.97 3.78 -26.76
C GLY A 391 13.66 2.43 -26.13
N ARG A 392 14.67 1.75 -25.55
CA ARG A 392 14.55 0.45 -24.89
C ARG A 392 15.04 0.57 -23.46
N LEU A 393 14.46 -0.22 -22.56
CA LEU A 393 14.91 -0.28 -21.17
C LEU A 393 15.65 -1.59 -20.93
N SER A 394 16.98 -1.54 -20.89
CA SER A 394 17.80 -2.72 -20.64
C SER A 394 17.68 -3.22 -19.19
N ASP A 395 18.05 -4.48 -18.93
CA ASP A 395 18.07 -5.04 -17.56
C ASP A 395 18.86 -4.19 -16.55
N GLY A 396 19.96 -3.57 -16.99
CA GLY A 396 20.79 -2.71 -16.13
C GLY A 396 20.12 -1.38 -15.81
N GLU A 397 19.43 -0.78 -16.78
CA GLU A 397 18.65 0.45 -16.58
C GLU A 397 17.42 0.17 -15.72
N TRP A 398 16.80 -1.00 -15.89
CA TRP A 398 15.72 -1.49 -15.04
C TRP A 398 16.17 -1.66 -13.58
N GLY A 399 17.32 -2.31 -13.36
CA GLY A 399 17.91 -2.44 -12.02
C GLY A 399 18.19 -1.09 -11.37
N THR A 400 18.78 -0.16 -12.12
CA THR A 400 19.01 1.23 -11.66
C THR A 400 17.71 1.92 -11.26
N ARG A 401 16.66 1.78 -12.07
CA ARG A 401 15.33 2.31 -11.76
C ARG A 401 14.80 1.75 -10.43
N ILE A 402 14.84 0.44 -10.22
CA ILE A 402 14.38 -0.17 -8.97
C ILE A 402 15.13 0.41 -7.78
N ASP A 403 16.46 0.52 -7.87
CA ASP A 403 17.29 1.08 -6.80
C ASP A 403 16.91 2.54 -6.48
N ASP A 404 16.69 3.36 -7.52
CA ASP A 404 16.26 4.76 -7.38
C ASP A 404 14.88 4.87 -6.72
N LEU A 405 13.90 4.07 -7.14
CA LEU A 405 12.55 4.06 -6.54
C LEU A 405 12.60 3.59 -5.09
N LEU A 406 13.39 2.56 -4.78
CA LEU A 406 13.58 2.07 -3.41
C LEU A 406 14.25 3.13 -2.52
N ALA A 407 15.26 3.84 -3.03
CA ALA A 407 15.90 4.93 -2.33
C ALA A 407 14.92 6.10 -2.08
N ALA A 408 14.15 6.49 -3.09
CA ALA A 408 13.15 7.55 -2.98
C ALA A 408 12.05 7.20 -1.96
N ARG A 409 11.52 5.98 -2.00
CA ARG A 409 10.55 5.47 -1.02
C ARG A 409 11.11 5.48 0.39
N ARG A 410 12.30 4.90 0.61
CA ARG A 410 12.95 4.89 1.94
C ARG A 410 13.11 6.30 2.49
N LYS A 411 13.59 7.23 1.66
CA LYS A 411 13.73 8.64 2.06
C LYS A 411 12.38 9.28 2.41
N ARG A 412 11.35 9.05 1.59
CA ARG A 412 10.00 9.59 1.80
C ARG A 412 9.39 9.09 3.12
N LEU A 413 9.44 7.79 3.36
CA LEU A 413 8.96 7.16 4.60
C LEU A 413 9.76 7.65 5.81
N PHE A 414 11.08 7.69 5.70
CA PHE A 414 11.96 8.14 6.77
C PHE A 414 11.68 9.59 7.17
N LEU A 415 11.64 10.51 6.21
CA LEU A 415 11.34 11.92 6.51
C LEU A 415 9.93 12.07 7.07
N ARG A 416 8.93 11.43 6.47
CA ARG A 416 7.57 11.46 7.01
C ARG A 416 7.50 11.06 8.48
N SER A 417 8.18 9.99 8.87
CA SER A 417 8.09 9.45 10.23
C SER A 417 8.89 10.27 11.26
N TYR A 418 10.02 10.85 10.85
CA TYR A 418 11.03 11.37 11.78
C TYR A 418 11.31 12.88 11.65
N ASP A 419 11.08 13.48 10.49
CA ASP A 419 11.20 14.94 10.25
C ASP A 419 9.87 15.63 10.61
N THR A 420 9.71 15.83 11.92
CA THR A 420 8.50 16.35 12.56
C THR A 420 8.28 17.84 12.32
N ASP A 421 9.33 18.59 11.97
CA ASP A 421 9.25 20.01 11.62
C ASP A 421 9.22 20.29 10.11
N ALA A 422 9.24 19.24 9.29
CA ALA A 422 9.25 19.28 7.83
C ALA A 422 10.43 20.10 7.26
N SER A 423 11.59 20.06 7.92
CA SER A 423 12.82 20.71 7.47
C SER A 423 13.52 19.99 6.31
N GLY A 424 13.07 18.79 5.96
CA GLY A 424 13.64 17.90 4.95
C GLY A 424 14.79 17.04 5.48
N ARG A 425 15.01 17.00 6.80
CA ARG A 425 16.09 16.28 7.48
C ARG A 425 15.70 15.96 8.92
N VAL A 426 16.36 14.98 9.52
CA VAL A 426 16.17 14.63 10.93
C VAL A 426 17.22 15.33 11.77
N ASP A 427 16.79 16.13 12.74
CA ASP A 427 17.69 16.85 13.63
C ASP A 427 18.11 16.01 14.86
N PRO A 428 19.05 16.49 15.70
CA PRO A 428 19.47 15.73 16.89
C PRO A 428 18.38 15.54 17.96
N VAL A 429 17.38 16.42 18.03
CA VAL A 429 16.24 16.31 18.95
C VAL A 429 15.35 15.16 18.49
N GLU A 430 15.09 15.07 17.19
CA GLU A 430 14.32 13.99 16.57
C GLU A 430 15.06 12.65 16.65
N LEU A 431 16.39 12.63 16.46
CA LEU A 431 17.20 11.43 16.69
C LEU A 431 17.17 10.99 18.16
N THR A 432 17.18 11.93 19.10
CA THR A 432 17.03 11.60 20.53
C THR A 432 15.66 10.99 20.81
N ARG A 433 14.60 11.53 20.21
CA ARG A 433 13.23 11.03 20.34
C ARG A 433 13.11 9.60 19.78
N PHE A 434 13.71 9.32 18.63
CA PHE A 434 13.79 7.96 18.08
C PHE A 434 14.44 6.97 19.05
N LEU A 435 15.56 7.35 19.70
CA LEU A 435 16.21 6.47 20.68
C LEU A 435 15.32 6.21 21.91
N ASP A 436 14.50 7.18 22.30
CA ASP A 436 13.57 7.02 23.41
C ASP A 436 12.40 6.09 23.00
N TRP A 437 11.87 6.21 21.79
CA TRP A 437 10.89 5.27 21.22
C TRP A 437 11.45 3.84 21.12
N HIS A 438 12.70 3.69 20.68
CA HIS A 438 13.36 2.39 20.54
C HIS A 438 13.47 1.67 21.88
N LYS A 439 13.91 2.40 22.92
CA LYS A 439 13.99 1.88 24.29
C LYS A 439 12.64 1.53 24.89
N ALA A 440 11.60 2.26 24.51
CA ALA A 440 10.22 1.96 24.90
C ALA A 440 9.62 0.77 24.14
N GLY A 441 10.28 0.30 23.07
CA GLY A 441 9.72 -0.70 22.15
C GLY A 441 8.53 -0.18 21.37
N SER A 442 8.42 1.14 21.18
CA SER A 442 7.36 1.74 20.38
C SER A 442 7.55 1.37 18.91
N ILE A 443 6.48 0.90 18.26
CA ILE A 443 6.48 0.64 16.81
C ILE A 443 6.85 1.89 16.00
N ARG A 444 6.84 3.10 16.59
CA ARG A 444 7.35 4.32 15.94
C ARG A 444 8.87 4.29 15.70
N ALA A 445 9.59 3.49 16.46
CA ALA A 445 11.02 3.23 16.28
C ALA A 445 11.32 2.09 15.29
N ASP A 446 10.30 1.45 14.72
CA ASP A 446 10.47 0.56 13.57
C ASP A 446 10.82 1.42 12.35
N ALA A 447 12.11 1.53 12.06
CA ALA A 447 12.68 2.38 11.01
C ALA A 447 12.96 1.59 9.72
N ASN A 448 13.08 0.27 9.80
CA ASN A 448 13.15 -0.60 8.62
C ASN A 448 11.76 -1.11 8.19
N PHE A 449 10.72 -0.83 9.00
CA PHE A 449 9.32 -1.14 8.79
C PHE A 449 9.01 -2.65 8.81
N ASP A 450 9.84 -3.45 9.48
CA ASP A 450 9.72 -4.91 9.56
C ASP A 450 8.74 -5.40 10.63
N GLY A 451 8.12 -4.48 11.38
CA GLY A 451 7.14 -4.73 12.43
C GLY A 451 7.76 -4.96 13.81
N VAL A 452 9.09 -5.06 13.91
CA VAL A 452 9.77 -5.48 15.14
C VAL A 452 10.87 -4.49 15.50
N VAL A 453 10.68 -3.75 16.59
CA VAL A 453 11.68 -2.81 17.09
C VAL A 453 12.92 -3.54 17.61
N ASN A 454 14.03 -3.50 16.86
CA ASN A 454 15.24 -4.26 17.11
C ASN A 454 16.53 -3.54 16.65
N VAL A 455 17.65 -4.26 16.59
CA VAL A 455 18.96 -3.71 16.19
C VAL A 455 18.99 -3.16 14.75
N LEU A 456 18.19 -3.74 13.87
CA LEU A 456 18.12 -3.35 12.46
C LEU A 456 17.52 -1.96 12.29
N ASP A 457 16.63 -1.52 13.19
CA ASP A 457 16.12 -0.15 13.19
C ASP A 457 17.17 0.89 13.55
N LEU A 458 18.04 0.55 14.50
CA LEU A 458 19.17 1.41 14.85
C LEU A 458 20.13 1.54 13.65
N GLN A 459 20.34 0.46 12.89
CA GLN A 459 21.12 0.48 11.66
C GLN A 459 20.44 1.34 10.58
N ALA A 460 19.15 1.13 10.36
CA ALA A 460 18.37 1.90 9.39
C ALA A 460 18.36 3.40 9.73
N MET A 461 18.18 3.75 11.01
CA MET A 461 18.27 5.13 11.49
C MET A 461 19.67 5.71 11.26
N MET A 462 20.73 4.95 11.57
CA MET A 462 22.12 5.38 11.37
C MET A 462 22.42 5.67 9.90
N GLU A 463 22.06 4.74 9.01
CA GLU A 463 22.26 4.88 7.57
C GLU A 463 21.51 6.10 7.01
N ASN A 464 20.24 6.25 7.37
CA ASN A 464 19.43 7.39 6.91
C ASN A 464 19.88 8.71 7.53
N TYR A 465 20.31 8.75 8.78
CA TYR A 465 20.77 9.98 9.45
C TYR A 465 22.10 10.48 8.87
N THR A 466 23.05 9.56 8.66
CA THR A 466 24.38 9.91 8.13
C THR A 466 24.38 10.20 6.62
N GLY A 467 23.36 9.75 5.90
CA GLY A 467 23.20 9.97 4.45
C GLY A 467 22.54 11.29 4.04
N GLN A 468 22.14 12.15 4.98
CA GLN A 468 21.40 13.40 4.72
C GLN A 468 22.23 14.55 4.17
#